data_AF-A0A3Q2PN77-F1
#
_entry.id   AF-A0A3Q2PN77-F1
#
_cell.length_a   1.000
_cell.length_b   1.000
_cell.length_c   1.000
_cell.angle_alpha   90.00
_cell.angle_beta   90.00
_cell.angle_gamma   90.00
#
_symmetry.space_group_name_H-M   'P 1'
#
loop_
_entity.id
_entity.type
_entity.pdbx_description
1 polymer ?
#
loop_
_entity_poly.entity_id
_entity_poly.type
_entity_poly.pdbx_seq_one_letter_code
_entity_poly.pdbx_strand_id
1 'polypeptide(L)'
;MANDCNRDIVENYIFHKLSKRGYAWRFDGVRDDDAAANGGLGDRSPTLVRRCRDAAAPGQDSDGDPRRVRGRLSQSDPHADIHRVLREAGDELERLYQLDFAEMSQQLYITRDTARTRFAEVVDELFRDGVNWGRIIAFFEFGGTVCVECASKEGMSSQVDNIAEWMTEYLNGPLGSWIQDNGGWDAFVELYDRQKESIFSCYWPSIKTVFGLAALGAASITIGAYLAQK
;
A
#
# COMPACT_ATOMS: atom_id res chain seq x y z
N MET A 1 -9.99 7.68 -15.25
CA MET A 1 -8.59 7.94 -15.63
C MET A 1 -7.71 8.17 -14.41
N ALA A 2 -7.84 9.26 -13.63
CA ALA A 2 -7.02 9.43 -12.40
C ALA A 2 -7.34 8.39 -11.31
N ASN A 3 -8.63 8.06 -11.11
CA ASN A 3 -9.06 7.06 -10.13
C ASN A 3 -8.51 5.66 -10.42
N ASP A 4 -8.40 5.28 -11.70
CA ASP A 4 -7.92 3.96 -12.11
C ASP A 4 -6.40 3.82 -11.89
N CYS A 5 -5.64 4.91 -12.08
CA CYS A 5 -4.20 4.98 -11.84
C CYS A 5 -3.85 4.83 -10.35
N ASN A 6 -4.48 5.61 -9.46
CA ASN A 6 -4.19 5.53 -8.03
C ASN A 6 -4.56 4.16 -7.44
N ARG A 7 -5.64 3.54 -7.93
CA ARG A 7 -6.04 2.19 -7.54
C ARG A 7 -4.98 1.16 -7.91
N ASP A 8 -4.48 1.19 -9.15
CA ASP A 8 -3.42 0.30 -9.62
C ASP A 8 -2.13 0.46 -8.79
N ILE A 9 -1.73 1.70 -8.48
CA ILE A 9 -0.56 2.00 -7.63
C ILE A 9 -0.71 1.38 -6.22
N VAL A 10 -1.88 1.54 -5.60
CA VAL A 10 -2.16 0.98 -4.27
C VAL A 10 -2.15 -0.55 -4.31
N GLU A 11 -2.83 -1.15 -5.28
CA GLU A 11 -2.92 -2.62 -5.40
C GLU A 11 -1.53 -3.23 -5.64
N ASN A 12 -0.74 -2.64 -6.54
CA ASN A 12 0.62 -3.10 -6.82
C ASN A 12 1.50 -3.05 -5.56
N TYR A 13 1.38 -1.97 -4.79
CA TYR A 13 2.14 -1.80 -3.55
C TYR A 13 1.75 -2.79 -2.46
N ILE A 14 0.45 -2.95 -2.20
CA ILE A 14 -0.05 -3.90 -1.20
C ILE A 14 0.34 -5.33 -1.59
N PHE A 15 0.22 -5.68 -2.87
CA PHE A 15 0.67 -6.97 -3.39
C PHE A 15 2.15 -7.22 -3.11
N HIS A 16 3.01 -6.22 -3.34
CA HIS A 16 4.44 -6.30 -3.00
C HIS A 16 4.67 -6.58 -1.51
N LYS A 17 4.03 -5.80 -0.63
CA LYS A 17 4.21 -5.94 0.83
C LYS A 17 3.72 -7.30 1.35
N LEU A 18 2.58 -7.77 0.87
CA LEU A 18 2.03 -9.08 1.22
C LEU A 18 2.93 -10.21 0.69
N SER A 19 3.40 -10.10 -0.56
CA SER A 19 4.28 -11.09 -1.18
C SER A 19 5.63 -11.20 -0.47
N LYS A 20 6.23 -10.08 -0.04
CA LYS A 20 7.45 -10.07 0.79
C LYS A 20 7.29 -10.86 2.09
N ARG A 21 6.06 -10.96 2.61
CA ARG A 21 5.72 -11.67 3.85
C ARG A 21 5.15 -13.08 3.61
N GLY A 22 5.12 -13.55 2.36
CA GLY A 22 4.67 -14.90 1.98
C GLY A 22 3.16 -15.06 1.80
N TYR A 23 2.41 -13.96 1.74
CA TYR A 23 0.98 -13.96 1.44
C TYR A 23 0.75 -13.74 -0.04
N ALA A 24 -0.07 -14.59 -0.67
CA ALA A 24 -0.57 -14.36 -2.01
C ALA A 24 -1.93 -13.65 -1.89
N TRP A 25 -1.99 -12.42 -2.38
CA TRP A 25 -3.22 -11.67 -2.56
C TRP A 25 -3.53 -11.61 -4.04
N ARG A 26 -4.71 -12.08 -4.44
CA ARG A 26 -5.22 -11.95 -5.80
C ARG A 26 -6.51 -11.17 -5.76
N PHE A 27 -6.53 -10.08 -6.52
CA PHE A 27 -7.74 -9.35 -6.80
C PHE A 27 -8.49 -10.07 -7.92
N ASP A 28 -9.75 -10.47 -7.69
CA ASP A 28 -10.65 -10.96 -8.75
C ASP A 28 -11.15 -9.73 -9.52
N GLY A 29 -10.29 -9.17 -10.37
CA GLY A 29 -10.59 -8.01 -11.19
C GLY A 29 -11.54 -8.37 -12.31
N VAL A 30 -12.72 -7.72 -12.30
CA VAL A 30 -13.72 -7.64 -13.39
C VAL A 30 -14.32 -8.99 -13.79
N ARG A 31 -15.59 -9.19 -13.41
CA ARG A 31 -16.49 -10.11 -14.11
C ARG A 31 -16.54 -9.69 -15.58
N ASP A 32 -15.89 -10.44 -16.46
CA ASP A 32 -16.33 -10.50 -17.85
C ASP A 32 -17.78 -11.02 -17.81
N ASP A 33 -18.75 -10.13 -17.99
CA ASP A 33 -20.19 -10.43 -18.06
C ASP A 33 -20.55 -11.17 -19.37
N ASP A 34 -19.75 -12.16 -19.75
CA ASP A 34 -19.96 -13.04 -20.92
C ASP A 34 -19.91 -14.52 -20.51
N ALA A 35 -20.71 -14.92 -19.52
CA ALA A 35 -21.11 -16.32 -19.35
C ALA A 35 -22.41 -16.43 -18.54
N ALA A 36 -23.53 -16.37 -19.25
CA ALA A 36 -24.81 -16.85 -18.73
C ALA A 36 -24.72 -18.35 -18.37
N ALA A 37 -25.42 -18.69 -17.29
CA ALA A 37 -25.87 -20.03 -16.88
C ALA A 37 -24.82 -21.01 -16.33
N ASN A 38 -24.65 -21.01 -15.01
CA ASN A 38 -25.24 -22.07 -14.18
C ASN A 38 -25.18 -21.74 -12.69
N GLY A 39 -26.26 -22.04 -11.99
CA GLY A 39 -26.48 -21.69 -10.59
C GLY A 39 -25.51 -22.36 -9.62
N GLY A 40 -25.06 -21.57 -8.65
CA GLY A 40 -24.33 -22.01 -7.48
C GLY A 40 -24.08 -20.80 -6.58
N LEU A 41 -24.86 -20.69 -5.50
CA LEU A 41 -24.63 -19.77 -4.40
C LEU A 41 -23.28 -20.10 -3.76
N GLY A 42 -22.24 -19.38 -4.18
CA GLY A 42 -20.93 -19.38 -3.55
C GLY A 42 -20.61 -17.96 -3.15
N ASP A 43 -20.61 -17.71 -1.85
CA ASP A 43 -20.05 -16.53 -1.21
C ASP A 43 -18.59 -16.33 -1.69
N ARG A 44 -18.36 -15.39 -2.61
CA ARG A 44 -17.05 -15.13 -3.20
C ARG A 44 -16.35 -14.04 -2.39
N SER A 45 -15.61 -14.47 -1.37
CA SER A 45 -14.58 -13.64 -0.74
C SER A 45 -13.23 -13.81 -1.45
N PRO A 46 -12.43 -12.74 -1.62
CA PRO A 46 -11.08 -12.82 -2.18
C PRO A 46 -10.20 -13.73 -1.31
N THR A 47 -9.36 -14.54 -1.96
CA THR A 47 -8.58 -15.58 -1.29
C THR A 47 -7.17 -15.08 -1.01
N LEU A 48 -6.92 -14.66 0.24
CA LEU A 48 -5.55 -14.58 0.77
C LEU A 48 -5.06 -16.00 1.04
N VAL A 49 -4.06 -16.45 0.27
CA VAL A 49 -3.46 -17.78 0.46
C VAL A 49 -2.05 -17.61 1.01
N ARG A 50 -1.79 -18.14 2.20
CA ARG A 50 -0.42 -18.26 2.72
C ARG A 50 0.32 -19.31 1.88
N ARG A 51 1.39 -18.94 1.20
CA ARG A 51 2.15 -19.89 0.39
C ARG A 51 3.04 -20.74 1.31
N CYS A 52 2.66 -21.99 1.57
CA CYS A 52 3.58 -22.97 2.13
C CYS A 52 4.69 -23.26 1.12
N ARG A 53 5.94 -23.15 1.53
CA ARG A 53 7.11 -23.46 0.69
C ARG A 53 7.36 -24.96 0.77
N ASP A 54 6.57 -25.73 0.03
CA ASP A 54 6.81 -27.16 -0.12
C ASP A 54 7.75 -27.42 -1.31
N ALA A 55 8.74 -28.29 -1.06
CA ALA A 55 9.80 -28.66 -1.97
C ALA A 55 9.25 -29.26 -3.28
N ALA A 56 9.84 -28.82 -4.40
CA ALA A 56 9.48 -29.27 -5.74
C ALA A 56 9.74 -30.77 -5.94
N ALA A 57 8.76 -31.48 -6.50
CA ALA A 57 8.94 -32.76 -7.18
C ALA A 57 8.67 -32.55 -8.69
N PRO A 58 9.46 -33.15 -9.60
CA PRO A 58 9.33 -32.90 -11.04
C PRO A 58 8.46 -33.93 -11.77
N GLY A 59 7.67 -33.44 -12.72
CA GLY A 59 6.95 -34.19 -13.77
C GLY A 59 5.88 -33.28 -14.40
N GLN A 60 5.48 -33.36 -15.66
CA GLN A 60 5.90 -34.13 -16.83
C GLN A 60 5.27 -33.40 -18.03
N ASP A 61 6.05 -33.23 -19.09
CA ASP A 61 5.74 -33.10 -20.52
C ASP A 61 4.28 -32.90 -20.96
N SER A 62 3.98 -31.77 -21.62
CA SER A 62 2.89 -31.68 -22.60
C SER A 62 3.19 -30.62 -23.66
N ASP A 63 3.26 -31.12 -24.88
CA ASP A 63 3.49 -30.44 -26.15
C ASP A 63 2.35 -29.45 -26.47
N GLY A 64 2.71 -28.20 -26.79
CA GLY A 64 1.75 -27.09 -26.91
C GLY A 64 2.16 -26.05 -27.96
N ASP A 65 1.65 -26.24 -29.17
CA ASP A 65 1.45 -25.32 -30.31
C ASP A 65 2.15 -23.93 -30.27
N PRO A 66 3.14 -23.65 -31.15
CA PRO A 66 3.89 -22.38 -31.17
C PRO A 66 3.11 -21.17 -31.75
N ARG A 67 1.83 -21.31 -32.10
CA ARG A 67 1.09 -20.25 -32.82
C ARG A 67 0.30 -19.25 -31.94
N ARG A 68 0.25 -19.42 -30.62
CA ARG A 68 -0.36 -18.42 -29.70
C ARG A 68 0.61 -17.37 -29.16
N VAL A 69 1.90 -17.46 -29.49
CA VAL A 69 2.98 -16.60 -28.93
C VAL A 69 3.02 -15.18 -29.52
N ARG A 70 2.13 -14.83 -30.46
CA ARG A 70 2.22 -13.55 -31.20
C ARG A 70 1.22 -12.45 -30.79
N GLY A 71 0.36 -12.69 -29.82
CA GLY A 71 -0.75 -11.77 -29.47
C GLY A 71 -0.56 -10.91 -28.22
N ARG A 72 0.35 -11.26 -27.30
CA ARG A 72 0.71 -10.40 -26.16
C ARG A 72 2.01 -9.68 -26.48
N LEU A 73 1.92 -8.63 -27.28
CA LEU A 73 2.79 -7.48 -26.99
C LEU A 73 2.47 -7.14 -25.54
N SER A 74 3.36 -7.52 -24.63
CA SER A 74 3.30 -7.16 -23.23
C SER A 74 3.09 -5.65 -23.22
N GLN A 75 1.87 -5.19 -22.98
CA GLN A 75 1.61 -3.78 -22.80
C GLN A 75 2.53 -3.39 -21.65
N SER A 76 3.51 -2.55 -21.94
CA SER A 76 4.40 -1.98 -20.94
C SER A 76 3.49 -1.37 -19.90
N ASP A 77 3.55 -1.87 -18.67
CA ASP A 77 2.79 -1.31 -17.56
C ASP A 77 3.12 0.21 -17.50
N PRO A 78 2.13 1.08 -17.77
CA PRO A 78 2.36 2.52 -17.88
C PRO A 78 2.80 3.15 -16.55
N HIS A 79 2.69 2.40 -15.44
CA HIS A 79 3.05 2.83 -14.10
C HIS A 79 4.25 2.06 -13.54
N ALA A 80 4.96 1.28 -14.37
CA ALA A 80 6.07 0.43 -13.94
C ALA A 80 7.16 1.17 -13.14
N ASP A 81 7.52 2.38 -13.57
CA ASP A 81 8.52 3.20 -12.88
C ASP A 81 8.01 3.72 -11.54
N ILE A 82 6.74 4.13 -11.46
CA ILE A 82 6.08 4.55 -10.22
C ILE A 82 6.07 3.39 -9.23
N HIS A 83 5.63 2.21 -9.69
CA HIS A 83 5.61 0.99 -8.88
C HIS A 83 7.01 0.62 -8.39
N ARG A 84 8.04 0.71 -9.24
CA ARG A 84 9.43 0.47 -8.84
C ARG A 84 9.86 1.44 -7.75
N VAL A 85 9.76 2.74 -8.02
CA VAL A 85 10.24 3.79 -7.11
C VAL A 85 9.53 3.72 -5.77
N LEU A 86 8.21 3.55 -5.76
CA LEU A 86 7.44 3.49 -4.53
C LEU A 86 7.83 2.28 -3.68
N ARG A 87 8.02 1.10 -4.30
CA ARG A 87 8.51 -0.11 -3.60
C ARG A 87 9.91 0.07 -3.05
N GLU A 88 10.83 0.63 -3.83
CA GLU A 88 12.19 0.91 -3.35
C GLU A 88 12.19 1.90 -2.18
N ALA A 89 11.40 2.97 -2.30
CA ALA A 89 11.29 4.01 -1.29
C ALA A 89 10.70 3.45 0.01
N GLY A 90 9.63 2.69 -0.09
CA GLY A 90 8.99 2.02 1.03
C GLY A 90 9.88 0.97 1.70
N ASP A 91 10.57 0.15 0.91
CA ASP A 91 11.51 -0.85 1.43
C ASP A 91 12.68 -0.22 2.18
N GLU A 92 13.19 0.91 1.70
CA GLU A 92 14.22 1.68 2.40
C GLU A 92 13.68 2.31 3.70
N LEU A 93 12.46 2.82 3.67
CA LEU A 93 11.77 3.32 4.86
C LEU A 93 11.61 2.24 5.93
N GLU A 94 11.11 1.07 5.53
CA GLU A 94 10.94 -0.12 6.40
C GLU A 94 12.28 -0.53 7.00
N ARG A 95 13.37 -0.48 6.22
CA ARG A 95 14.73 -0.83 6.68
C ARG A 95 15.27 0.15 7.71
N LEU A 96 15.08 1.45 7.49
CA LEU A 96 15.61 2.50 8.36
C LEU A 96 14.84 2.60 9.70
N TYR A 97 13.56 2.26 9.70
CA TYR A 97 12.63 2.54 10.81
C TYR A 97 11.85 1.32 11.28
N GLN A 98 12.49 0.16 11.15
CA GLN A 98 11.89 -1.14 11.42
C GLN A 98 11.28 -1.24 12.83
N LEU A 99 11.89 -0.60 13.84
CA LEU A 99 11.40 -0.57 15.21
C LEU A 99 10.13 0.29 15.35
N ASP A 100 10.10 1.48 14.73
CA ASP A 100 8.96 2.39 14.79
C ASP A 100 7.71 1.75 14.13
N PHE A 101 7.89 1.10 12.97
CA PHE A 101 6.81 0.37 12.30
C PHE A 101 6.31 -0.85 13.08
N ALA A 102 7.21 -1.56 13.76
CA ALA A 102 6.83 -2.69 14.61
C ALA A 102 6.07 -2.24 15.88
N GLU A 103 6.44 -1.09 16.46
CA GLU A 103 5.73 -0.53 17.60
C GLU A 103 4.34 -0.03 17.19
N MET A 104 4.25 0.68 16.07
CA MET A 104 2.97 1.12 15.52
C MET A 104 2.03 -0.04 15.22
N SER A 105 2.51 -1.12 14.60
CA SER A 105 1.67 -2.28 14.29
C SER A 105 1.11 -2.96 15.55
N GLN A 106 1.82 -2.87 16.67
CA GLN A 106 1.38 -3.38 17.97
C GLN A 106 0.37 -2.46 18.66
N GLN A 107 0.54 -1.14 18.57
CA GLN A 107 -0.35 -0.16 19.19
C GLN A 107 -1.64 0.06 18.39
N LEU A 108 -1.58 -0.15 17.08
CA LEU A 108 -2.73 -0.04 16.20
C LEU A 108 -3.64 -1.26 16.38
N TYR A 109 -4.49 -1.21 17.41
CA TYR A 109 -5.51 -2.22 17.64
C TYR A 109 -6.63 -2.11 16.60
N ILE A 110 -6.43 -2.75 15.45
CA ILE A 110 -7.41 -2.86 14.39
C ILE A 110 -8.28 -4.10 14.61
N THR A 111 -9.58 -3.86 14.76
CA THR A 111 -10.64 -4.86 14.61
C THR A 111 -11.46 -4.53 13.37
N ARG A 112 -12.30 -5.47 12.90
CA ARG A 112 -13.20 -5.20 11.75
C ARG A 112 -14.04 -3.94 11.95
N ASP A 113 -14.50 -3.70 13.18
CA ASP A 113 -15.41 -2.60 13.50
C ASP A 113 -14.70 -1.25 13.63
N THR A 114 -13.42 -1.25 14.03
CA THR A 114 -12.64 -0.02 14.27
C THR A 114 -11.64 0.31 13.17
N ALA A 115 -11.39 -0.62 12.23
CA ALA A 115 -10.36 -0.52 11.19
C ALA A 115 -10.41 0.82 10.44
N ARG A 116 -11.59 1.20 9.93
CA ARG A 116 -11.76 2.42 9.13
C ARG A 116 -11.44 3.68 9.94
N THR A 117 -12.01 3.78 11.14
CA THR A 117 -11.84 4.96 12.00
C THR A 117 -10.38 5.11 12.42
N ARG A 118 -9.73 4.01 12.84
CA ARG A 118 -8.32 4.03 13.25
C ARG A 118 -7.39 4.35 12.09
N PHE A 119 -7.67 3.81 10.91
CA PHE A 119 -6.93 4.14 9.71
C PHE A 119 -7.04 5.64 9.40
N ALA A 120 -8.26 6.18 9.36
CA ALA A 120 -8.49 7.60 9.09
C ALA A 120 -7.79 8.51 10.12
N GLU A 121 -7.88 8.21 11.43
CA GLU A 121 -7.22 8.99 12.48
C GLU A 121 -5.70 9.10 12.28
N VAL A 122 -5.04 7.99 11.95
CA VAL A 122 -3.58 7.98 11.73
C VAL A 122 -3.20 8.74 10.45
N VAL A 123 -3.99 8.57 9.39
CA VAL A 123 -3.72 9.23 8.11
C VAL A 123 -3.96 10.74 8.21
N ASP A 124 -5.01 11.18 8.89
CA ASP A 124 -5.26 12.60 9.12
C ASP A 124 -4.18 13.23 10.00
N GLU A 125 -3.64 12.49 10.99
CA GLU A 125 -2.47 12.95 11.74
C GLU A 125 -1.24 13.10 10.84
N LEU A 126 -1.01 12.13 9.95
CA LEU A 126 0.13 12.11 9.03
C LEU A 126 0.18 13.33 8.11
N PHE A 127 -0.99 13.81 7.71
CA PHE A 127 -1.09 14.94 6.79
C PHE A 127 -1.54 16.25 7.44
N ARG A 128 -1.69 16.30 8.78
CA ARG A 128 -2.15 17.48 9.53
C ARG A 128 -1.37 18.75 9.18
N ASP A 129 -0.04 18.66 9.17
CA ASP A 129 0.84 19.83 8.92
C ASP A 129 1.21 20.01 7.44
N GLY A 130 0.52 19.31 6.53
CA GLY A 130 0.73 19.39 5.09
C GLY A 130 1.18 18.09 4.44
N VAL A 131 1.28 18.14 3.12
CA VAL A 131 1.59 16.98 2.26
C VAL A 131 2.98 17.15 1.64
N ASN A 132 3.73 16.05 1.59
CA ASN A 132 4.96 15.93 0.82
C ASN A 132 5.18 14.46 0.41
N TRP A 133 6.07 14.22 -0.55
CA TRP A 133 6.35 12.87 -1.05
C TRP A 133 6.82 11.90 0.03
N GLY A 134 7.60 12.35 1.03
CA GLY A 134 8.00 11.52 2.16
C GLY A 134 6.82 11.03 2.99
N ARG A 135 5.86 11.92 3.29
CA ARG A 135 4.60 11.57 4.00
C ARG A 135 3.72 10.65 3.16
N ILE A 136 3.69 10.83 1.83
CA ILE A 136 2.99 9.91 0.93
C ILE A 136 3.63 8.52 0.99
N ILE A 137 4.96 8.39 0.92
CA ILE A 137 5.63 7.09 1.09
C ILE A 137 5.29 6.47 2.46
N ALA A 138 5.31 7.27 3.53
CA ALA A 138 4.95 6.81 4.87
C ALA A 138 3.50 6.31 4.96
N PHE A 139 2.57 6.96 4.25
CA PHE A 139 1.18 6.52 4.12
C PHE A 139 1.07 5.15 3.45
N PHE A 140 1.83 4.93 2.37
CA PHE A 140 1.89 3.63 1.70
C PHE A 140 2.48 2.56 2.63
N GLU A 141 3.59 2.84 3.32
CA GLU A 141 4.19 1.90 4.27
C GLU A 141 3.27 1.58 5.45
N PHE A 142 2.56 2.57 5.98
CA PHE A 142 1.54 2.36 7.01
C PHE A 142 0.45 1.42 6.51
N GLY A 143 -0.21 1.73 5.39
CA GLY A 143 -1.26 0.88 4.82
C GLY A 143 -0.78 -0.55 4.51
N GLY A 144 0.41 -0.68 3.90
CA GLY A 144 1.03 -1.97 3.62
C GLY A 144 1.31 -2.79 4.89
N THR A 145 1.76 -2.15 5.96
CA THR A 145 1.98 -2.80 7.26
C THR A 145 0.66 -3.30 7.85
N VAL A 146 -0.39 -2.48 7.82
CA VAL A 146 -1.71 -2.90 8.29
C VAL A 146 -2.25 -4.08 7.48
N CYS A 147 -2.10 -4.07 6.16
CA CYS A 147 -2.51 -5.19 5.31
C CYS A 147 -1.78 -6.49 5.69
N VAL A 148 -0.47 -6.43 5.95
CA VAL A 148 0.31 -7.60 6.41
C VAL A 148 -0.20 -8.12 7.76
N GLU A 149 -0.48 -7.23 8.70
CA GLU A 149 -1.05 -7.58 10.01
C GLU A 149 -2.43 -8.24 9.87
N CYS A 150 -3.32 -7.67 9.06
CA CYS A 150 -4.64 -8.22 8.77
C CYS A 150 -4.56 -9.58 8.08
N ALA A 151 -3.62 -9.77 7.14
CA ALA A 151 -3.40 -11.05 6.46
C ALA A 151 -2.91 -12.15 7.41
N SER A 152 -2.21 -11.79 8.49
CA SER A 152 -1.71 -12.73 9.50
C SER A 152 -2.77 -13.16 10.52
N LYS A 153 -3.85 -12.38 10.69
CA LYS A 153 -4.89 -12.59 11.71
C LYS A 153 -6.10 -13.30 11.12
N GLU A 154 -6.54 -14.35 11.81
CA GLU A 154 -7.70 -15.13 11.38
C GLU A 154 -8.95 -14.25 11.28
N GLY A 155 -9.66 -14.36 10.15
CA GLY A 155 -10.86 -13.58 9.88
C GLY A 155 -10.65 -12.10 9.56
N MET A 156 -9.42 -11.59 9.48
CA MET A 156 -9.16 -10.19 9.09
C MET A 156 -8.76 -10.04 7.62
N SER A 157 -8.73 -11.12 6.84
CA SER A 157 -8.31 -11.11 5.43
C SER A 157 -9.10 -10.13 4.56
N SER A 158 -10.42 -10.02 4.76
CA SER A 158 -11.28 -9.08 4.03
C SER A 158 -10.98 -7.60 4.33
N GLN A 159 -10.24 -7.29 5.39
CA GLN A 159 -9.82 -5.93 5.68
C GLN A 159 -8.74 -5.45 4.72
N VAL A 160 -7.97 -6.35 4.10
CA VAL A 160 -6.94 -5.97 3.11
C VAL A 160 -7.55 -5.21 1.96
N ASP A 161 -8.70 -5.67 1.44
CA ASP A 161 -9.38 -5.00 0.32
C ASP A 161 -9.99 -3.66 0.75
N ASN A 162 -10.56 -3.60 1.96
CA ASN A 162 -11.08 -2.34 2.52
C ASN A 162 -9.96 -1.30 2.69
N ILE A 163 -8.78 -1.71 3.17
CA ILE A 163 -7.64 -0.81 3.33
C ILE A 163 -7.15 -0.32 1.97
N ALA A 164 -7.07 -1.20 0.97
CA ALA A 164 -6.72 -0.80 -0.39
C ALA A 164 -7.72 0.22 -0.96
N GLU A 165 -9.02 0.03 -0.70
CA GLU A 165 -10.07 0.96 -1.07
C GLU A 165 -9.89 2.31 -0.37
N TRP A 166 -9.73 2.34 0.96
CA TRP A 166 -9.53 3.59 1.72
C TRP A 166 -8.27 4.33 1.30
N MET A 167 -7.20 3.59 0.99
CA MET A 167 -5.97 4.20 0.47
C MET A 167 -6.22 4.90 -0.87
N THR A 168 -6.95 4.22 -1.76
CA THR A 168 -7.33 4.74 -3.06
C THR A 168 -8.24 5.97 -2.94
N GLU A 169 -9.24 5.93 -2.05
CA GLU A 169 -10.13 7.05 -1.74
C GLU A 169 -9.33 8.27 -1.25
N TYR A 170 -8.37 8.06 -0.34
CA TYR A 170 -7.56 9.13 0.22
C TYR A 170 -6.64 9.77 -0.82
N LEU A 171 -6.07 8.96 -1.73
CA LEU A 171 -5.27 9.45 -2.86
C LEU A 171 -6.09 10.25 -3.86
N ASN A 172 -7.32 9.82 -4.15
CA ASN A 172 -8.21 10.51 -5.08
C ASN A 172 -8.85 11.77 -4.48
N GLY A 173 -9.01 11.80 -3.14
CA GLY A 173 -9.59 12.92 -2.42
C GLY A 173 -8.50 13.86 -1.87
N PRO A 174 -8.20 13.82 -0.55
CA PRO A 174 -7.30 14.77 0.11
C PRO A 174 -5.94 14.99 -0.54
N LEU A 175 -5.33 13.94 -1.12
CA LEU A 175 -3.99 14.03 -1.71
C LEU A 175 -4.00 14.35 -3.21
N GLY A 176 -5.15 14.22 -3.88
CA GLY A 176 -5.23 14.24 -5.34
C GLY A 176 -4.79 15.56 -5.94
N SER A 177 -5.30 16.68 -5.42
CA SER A 177 -4.92 18.02 -5.87
C SER A 177 -3.44 18.31 -5.60
N TRP A 178 -2.95 17.97 -4.42
CA TRP A 178 -1.54 18.19 -4.07
C TRP A 178 -0.61 17.41 -5.00
N ILE A 179 -0.91 16.14 -5.28
CA ILE A 179 -0.13 15.31 -6.21
C ILE A 179 -0.09 15.97 -7.58
N GLN A 180 -1.23 16.44 -8.09
CA GLN A 180 -1.31 17.09 -9.39
C GLN A 180 -0.52 18.42 -9.42
N ASP A 181 -0.69 19.26 -8.40
CA ASP A 181 -0.03 20.56 -8.28
C ASP A 181 1.50 20.42 -8.13
N ASN A 182 1.98 19.27 -7.69
CA ASN A 182 3.41 18.95 -7.53
C ASN A 182 3.96 18.10 -8.69
N GLY A 183 3.33 18.13 -9.86
CA GLY A 183 3.83 17.51 -11.09
C GLY A 183 3.45 16.03 -11.27
N GLY A 184 2.54 15.51 -10.45
CA GLY A 184 2.05 14.15 -10.53
C GLY A 184 3.08 13.10 -10.11
N TRP A 185 2.74 11.84 -10.36
CA TRP A 185 3.61 10.70 -10.05
C TRP A 185 4.90 10.66 -10.87
N ASP A 186 4.91 11.28 -12.06
CA ASP A 186 6.12 11.38 -12.89
C ASP A 186 7.18 12.25 -12.21
N ALA A 187 6.77 13.38 -11.60
CA ALA A 187 7.67 14.23 -10.83
C ALA A 187 8.21 13.51 -9.58
N PHE A 188 7.39 12.67 -8.94
CA PHE A 188 7.85 11.82 -7.83
C PHE A 188 8.98 10.88 -8.26
N VAL A 189 8.81 10.17 -9.39
CA VAL A 189 9.83 9.28 -9.96
C VAL A 189 11.11 10.05 -10.24
N GLU A 190 11.01 11.20 -10.92
CA GLU A 190 12.17 12.02 -11.27
C GLU A 190 12.91 12.55 -10.03
N LEU A 191 12.17 12.99 -9.02
CA LEU A 191 12.74 13.45 -7.75
C LEU A 191 13.50 12.34 -7.04
N TYR A 192 12.91 11.14 -6.99
CA TYR A 192 13.52 10.00 -6.32
C TYR A 192 14.81 9.53 -7.00
N ASP A 193 14.78 9.38 -8.33
CA ASP A 193 15.95 8.96 -9.09
C ASP A 193 17.10 9.98 -8.99
N ARG A 194 16.78 11.28 -8.85
CA ARG A 194 17.78 12.35 -8.68
C ARG A 194 18.29 12.49 -7.25
N GLN A 195 17.46 12.25 -6.24
CA GLN A 195 17.72 12.65 -4.84
C GLN A 195 17.39 11.57 -3.80
N LYS A 196 17.62 10.28 -4.14
CA LYS A 196 17.33 9.13 -3.27
C LYS A 196 17.70 9.33 -1.79
N GLU A 197 18.89 9.85 -1.49
CA GLU A 197 19.32 10.04 -0.08
C GLU A 197 18.77 11.32 0.58
N SER A 198 18.43 12.36 -0.19
CA SER A 198 17.96 13.64 0.35
C SER A 198 16.47 13.63 0.70
N ILE A 199 15.67 12.81 -0.01
CA ILE A 199 14.24 12.69 0.26
C ILE A 199 14.03 12.14 1.68
N PHE A 200 14.77 11.10 2.07
CA PHE A 200 14.61 10.56 3.42
C PHE A 200 15.22 11.46 4.49
N SER A 201 16.36 12.11 4.24
CA SER A 201 16.99 12.94 5.28
C SER A 201 16.20 14.20 5.64
N CYS A 202 15.55 14.85 4.68
CA CYS A 202 14.79 16.09 4.92
C CYS A 202 13.35 15.85 5.40
N TYR A 203 12.69 14.77 4.95
CA TYR A 203 11.26 14.56 5.25
C TYR A 203 11.01 13.65 6.46
N TRP A 204 12.02 12.91 6.91
CA TRP A 204 11.86 11.95 8.01
C TRP A 204 11.60 12.52 9.41
N PRO A 205 12.22 13.63 9.84
CA PRO A 205 11.95 14.20 11.17
C PRO A 205 10.45 14.50 11.40
N SER A 206 9.75 14.91 10.33
CA SER A 206 8.30 15.16 10.37
C SER A 206 7.47 13.88 10.46
N ILE A 207 7.99 12.77 9.94
CA ILE A 207 7.32 11.46 9.99
C ILE A 207 7.44 10.85 11.39
N LYS A 208 8.58 11.02 12.08
CA LYS A 208 8.74 10.61 13.48
C LYS A 208 7.74 11.27 14.42
N THR A 209 7.46 12.56 14.22
CA THR A 209 6.49 13.29 15.05
C THR A 209 5.09 12.70 14.90
N VAL A 210 4.66 12.43 13.67
CA VAL A 210 3.34 11.84 13.40
C VAL A 210 3.24 10.44 14.02
N PHE A 211 4.21 9.58 13.74
CA PHE A 211 4.13 8.19 14.20
C PHE A 211 4.31 8.07 15.71
N GLY A 212 5.11 8.95 16.33
CA GLY A 212 5.19 9.07 17.79
C GLY A 212 3.88 9.54 18.44
N LEU A 213 3.08 10.37 17.76
CA LEU A 213 1.76 10.80 18.25
C LEU A 213 0.69 9.71 18.06
N ALA A 214 0.72 8.97 16.95
CA ALA A 214 -0.18 7.83 16.72
C ALA A 214 0.08 6.67 17.71
N ALA A 215 1.36 6.45 18.05
CA ALA A 215 1.81 5.43 18.98
C ALA A 215 1.30 5.62 20.42
N LEU A 216 1.25 6.87 20.88
CA LEU A 216 0.82 7.21 22.25
C LEU A 216 -0.70 7.20 22.45
N GLY A 217 -1.46 6.82 21.42
CA GLY A 217 -2.92 6.84 21.42
C GLY A 217 -3.43 8.29 21.40
N ALA A 218 -4.55 8.51 20.72
CA ALA A 218 -5.20 9.82 20.56
C ALA A 218 -5.72 10.47 21.87
N ALA A 219 -5.13 10.16 23.03
CA ALA A 219 -5.50 10.70 24.32
C ALA A 219 -4.26 11.03 25.18
N SER A 220 -3.25 11.72 24.66
CA SER A 220 -2.25 12.40 25.51
C SER A 220 -1.39 13.43 24.77
N ILE A 221 -1.59 14.68 25.16
CA ILE A 221 -0.64 15.80 25.17
C ILE A 221 -0.61 16.66 23.90
N THR A 222 -1.46 17.68 23.95
CA THR A 222 -1.18 19.05 23.54
C THR A 222 0.29 19.43 23.81
N ILE A 223 1.17 19.34 22.80
CA ILE A 223 2.39 20.15 22.78
C ILE A 223 2.03 21.47 22.12
N GLY A 224 1.42 22.33 22.93
CA GLY A 224 1.49 23.76 22.69
C GLY A 224 2.94 24.21 22.85
N ALA A 225 3.37 25.07 21.92
CA ALA A 225 4.58 25.88 21.96
C ALA A 225 5.92 25.14 21.91
N TYR A 226 6.53 25.04 20.72
CA TYR A 226 7.95 25.40 20.53
C TYR A 226 8.38 25.46 19.05
N LEU A 227 7.76 26.32 18.23
CA LEU A 227 8.39 26.81 16.98
C LEU A 227 8.07 28.29 16.76
N ALA A 228 8.29 29.08 17.80
CA ALA A 228 8.59 30.50 17.67
C ALA A 228 9.98 30.74 18.26
N GLN A 229 10.87 31.35 17.46
CA GLN A 229 12.28 31.66 17.71
C GLN A 229 13.23 30.48 17.44
N LYS A 230 14.16 30.56 16.48
CA LYS A 230 15.05 31.67 16.15
C LYS A 230 15.50 31.62 14.69
#